data_AF-A0A074W5U3-F1
#
_entry.id   AF-A0A074W5U3-F1
#
_cell.length_a   1.000
_cell.length_b   1.000
_cell.length_c   1.000
_cell.angle_alpha   90.00
_cell.angle_beta   90.00
_cell.angle_gamma   90.00
#
_symmetry.space_group_name_H-M   'P 1'
#
loop_
_entity.id
_entity.type
_entity.pdbx_description
1 polymer ?
#
loop_
_entity_poly.entity_id
_entity_poly.type
_entity_poly.pdbx_seq_one_letter_code
_entity_poly.pdbx_strand_id
1 'polypeptide(L)'
;MKAIKSTRRLAQKFKSLTGLVPVTNNSTRWNSYYRMFERALACHETLSEWQWKYPEMRKSALHKEDWLVIQNTYDFLKQFLVLTKETEGNESTLEQVIVAMDCLRIHYDEATPEARVRWQYSLPHRTSIKSLCL
;
A
#
# COMPACT_ATOMS: atom_id res chain seq x y z
N MET A 1 -12.65 -9.86 -13.61
CA MET A 1 -12.74 -9.28 -12.26
C MET A 1 -13.89 -8.27 -12.24
N LYS A 2 -14.96 -8.51 -11.47
CA LYS A 2 -16.07 -7.54 -11.38
C LYS A 2 -15.65 -6.40 -10.47
N ALA A 3 -15.51 -5.20 -11.01
CA ALA A 3 -15.27 -4.00 -10.22
C ALA A 3 -16.45 -3.80 -9.26
N ILE A 4 -16.19 -3.87 -7.96
CA ILE A 4 -17.13 -3.43 -6.93
C ILE A 4 -17.21 -1.91 -7.07
N LYS A 5 -18.08 -1.42 -7.96
CA LYS A 5 -18.46 0.00 -7.96
C LYS A 5 -19.22 0.21 -6.66
N SER A 6 -18.58 0.86 -5.69
CA SER A 6 -19.25 1.35 -4.48
C SER A 6 -20.50 2.10 -4.90
N THR A 7 -21.67 1.53 -4.60
CA THR A 7 -22.93 2.21 -4.88
C THR A 7 -22.96 3.45 -3.98
N ARG A 8 -23.41 4.62 -4.48
CA ARG A 8 -23.45 5.88 -3.71
C ARG A 8 -24.01 5.71 -2.28
N ARG A 9 -24.98 4.80 -2.13
CA ARG A 9 -25.58 4.39 -0.84
C ARG A 9 -24.57 3.75 0.13
N LEU A 10 -23.72 2.84 -0.35
CA LEU A 10 -22.67 2.20 0.44
C LEU A 10 -21.60 3.19 0.86
N ALA A 11 -21.18 4.08 -0.05
CA ALA A 11 -20.23 5.14 0.28
C ALA A 11 -20.78 6.10 1.36
N GLN A 12 -22.06 6.49 1.25
CA GLN A 12 -22.71 7.34 2.26
C GLN A 12 -22.83 6.62 3.61
N LYS A 13 -23.20 5.34 3.59
CA LYS A 13 -23.31 4.52 4.81
C LYS A 13 -21.95 4.33 5.48
N PHE A 14 -20.90 4.05 4.71
CA PHE A 14 -19.53 4.00 5.20
C PHE A 14 -19.12 5.34 5.84
N LYS A 15 -19.42 6.47 5.19
CA LYS A 15 -19.15 7.80 5.74
C LYS A 15 -19.89 8.06 7.05
N SER A 16 -21.15 7.65 7.16
CA SER A 16 -21.92 7.80 8.41
C SER A 16 -21.39 6.95 9.56
N LEU A 17 -20.77 5.79 9.26
CA LEU A 17 -20.28 4.86 10.28
C LEU A 17 -18.86 5.20 10.75
N THR A 18 -17.99 5.55 9.80
CA THR A 18 -16.56 5.75 10.06
C THR A 18 -16.15 7.22 10.17
N GLY A 19 -17.03 8.15 9.75
CA GLY A 19 -16.70 9.57 9.56
C GLY A 19 -15.83 9.84 8.32
N LEU A 20 -15.42 8.80 7.60
CA LEU A 20 -14.44 8.89 6.52
C LEU A 20 -15.07 8.62 5.15
N VAL A 21 -14.50 9.20 4.09
CA VAL A 21 -14.92 8.91 2.72
C VAL A 21 -14.13 7.71 2.20
N PRO A 22 -14.77 6.72 1.54
CA PRO A 22 -14.04 5.64 0.89
C PRO A 22 -13.09 6.18 -0.18
N VAL A 23 -11.85 5.69 -0.19
CA VAL A 23 -10.89 6.07 -1.22
C VAL A 23 -11.27 5.35 -2.51
N THR A 24 -11.55 6.11 -3.56
CA THR A 24 -11.79 5.55 -4.89
C THR A 24 -10.48 5.10 -5.50
N ASN A 25 -10.45 3.86 -6.00
CA ASN A 25 -9.35 3.39 -6.81
C ASN A 25 -9.17 4.30 -8.02
N ASN A 26 -7.99 4.91 -8.18
CA ASN A 26 -7.60 5.49 -9.45
C ASN A 26 -6.65 4.49 -10.12
N SER A 27 -6.93 4.14 -11.37
CA SER A 27 -6.15 3.12 -12.07
C SER A 27 -4.77 3.62 -12.51
N THR A 28 -4.49 4.91 -12.37
CA THR A 28 -3.29 5.57 -12.94
C THR A 28 -2.22 5.90 -11.90
N ARG A 29 -2.52 5.83 -10.61
CA ARG A 29 -1.60 6.15 -9.51
C ARG A 29 -1.76 5.12 -8.40
N TRP A 30 -0.78 4.25 -8.29
CA TRP A 30 -0.68 3.23 -7.24
C TRP A 30 -0.92 3.76 -5.81
N ASN A 31 -0.63 5.05 -5.56
CA ASN A 31 -0.91 5.76 -4.31
C ASN A 31 -2.36 5.66 -3.84
N SER A 32 -3.36 5.50 -4.73
CA SER A 32 -4.75 5.32 -4.28
C SER A 32 -4.96 4.01 -3.53
N TYR A 33 -4.22 2.96 -3.87
CA TYR A 33 -4.29 1.68 -3.15
C TYR A 33 -3.67 1.81 -1.76
N TYR A 34 -2.50 2.45 -1.64
CA TYR A 34 -1.89 2.73 -0.35
C TYR A 34 -2.83 3.51 0.57
N ARG A 35 -3.42 4.61 0.07
CA ARG A 35 -4.38 5.42 0.84
C ARG A 35 -5.67 4.67 1.18
N MET A 36 -6.09 3.74 0.33
CA MET A 36 -7.23 2.87 0.62
C MET A 36 -6.92 1.90 1.77
N PHE A 37 -5.73 1.29 1.80
CA PHE A 37 -5.30 0.44 2.90
C PHE A 37 -5.11 1.21 4.20
N GLU A 38 -4.45 2.38 4.14
CA GLU A 38 -4.32 3.30 5.28
C GLU A 38 -5.69 3.60 5.90
N ARG A 39 -6.69 3.87 5.05
CA ARG A 39 -8.05 4.16 5.49
C ARG A 39 -8.74 2.94 6.09
N ALA A 40 -8.61 1.78 5.44
CA ALA A 40 -9.24 0.55 5.87
C ALA A 40 -8.70 0.10 7.24
N LEU A 41 -7.39 0.22 7.46
CA LEU A 41 -6.74 -0.08 8.74
C LEU A 41 -7.19 0.89 9.84
N ALA A 42 -7.31 2.19 9.53
CA ALA A 42 -7.80 3.20 10.48
C ALA A 42 -9.25 2.98 10.94
N CYS A 43 -10.07 2.28 10.14
CA CYS A 43 -11.45 1.93 10.50
C CYS A 43 -11.70 0.42 10.62
N HIS A 44 -10.65 -0.37 10.86
CA HIS A 44 -10.68 -1.83 10.88
C HIS A 44 -11.83 -2.42 11.70
N GLU A 45 -11.97 -1.97 12.95
CA GLU A 45 -12.99 -2.50 13.88
C GLU A 45 -14.40 -2.16 13.40
N THR A 46 -14.67 -0.88 13.14
CA THR A 46 -15.98 -0.40 12.66
C THR A 46 -16.37 -1.03 11.32
N LEU A 47 -15.41 -1.21 10.41
CA LEU A 47 -15.65 -1.82 9.11
C LEU A 47 -15.96 -3.31 9.26
N SER A 48 -15.20 -4.03 10.08
CA SER A 48 -15.42 -5.45 10.35
C SER A 48 -16.78 -5.68 10.99
N GLU A 49 -17.12 -4.93 12.04
CA GLU A 49 -18.44 -4.99 12.68
C GLU A 49 -19.57 -4.73 11.67
N TRP A 50 -19.42 -3.70 10.85
CA TRP A 50 -20.40 -3.37 9.81
C TRP A 50 -20.55 -4.50 8.79
N GLN A 51 -19.46 -5.08 8.30
CA GLN A 51 -19.51 -6.16 7.31
C GLN A 51 -20.15 -7.44 7.86
N TRP A 52 -19.90 -7.79 9.12
CA TRP A 52 -20.41 -9.00 9.75
C TRP A 52 -21.86 -8.87 10.27
N LYS A 53 -22.25 -7.66 10.70
CA LYS A 53 -23.61 -7.34 11.18
C LYS A 53 -24.67 -7.44 10.08
N TYR A 54 -24.32 -7.09 8.84
CA TYR A 54 -25.26 -6.99 7.72
C TYR A 54 -25.10 -8.15 6.73
N PRO A 55 -26.09 -9.05 6.58
CA PRO A 55 -26.00 -10.22 5.70
C PRO A 55 -25.64 -9.89 4.24
N GLU A 56 -26.10 -8.75 3.74
CA GLU A 56 -25.79 -8.28 2.38
C GLU A 56 -24.30 -7.95 2.17
N MET A 57 -23.58 -7.62 3.24
CA MET A 57 -22.16 -7.28 3.21
C MET A 57 -21.25 -8.47 3.50
N ARG A 58 -21.77 -9.56 4.07
CA ARG A 58 -20.98 -10.76 4.43
C ARG A 58 -20.23 -11.38 3.25
N LYS A 59 -20.77 -11.29 2.03
CA LYS A 59 -20.10 -11.76 0.81
C LYS A 59 -18.80 -11.01 0.48
N SER A 60 -18.63 -9.82 1.04
CA SER A 60 -17.45 -8.96 0.89
C SER A 60 -16.79 -8.68 2.24
N ALA A 61 -17.14 -9.43 3.28
CA ALA A 61 -16.54 -9.28 4.60
C ALA A 61 -15.09 -9.76 4.54
N LEU A 62 -14.20 -8.97 5.13
CA LEU A 62 -12.79 -9.32 5.22
C LEU A 62 -12.58 -10.24 6.42
N HIS A 63 -11.88 -11.33 6.19
CA HIS A 63 -11.42 -12.24 7.23
C HIS A 63 -10.09 -11.75 7.83
N LYS A 64 -9.67 -12.39 8.93
CA LYS A 64 -8.43 -12.04 9.63
C LYS A 64 -7.21 -12.13 8.69
N GLU A 65 -7.21 -13.14 7.82
CA GLU A 65 -6.16 -13.37 6.85
C GLU A 65 -6.11 -12.25 5.81
N ASP A 66 -7.26 -11.74 5.35
CA ASP A 66 -7.33 -10.62 4.42
C ASP A 66 -6.76 -9.34 5.05
N TRP A 67 -7.08 -9.09 6.32
CA TRP A 67 -6.54 -7.96 7.07
C TRP A 67 -5.03 -8.04 7.28
N LEU A 68 -4.49 -9.24 7.49
CA LEU A 68 -3.05 -9.46 7.53
C LEU A 68 -2.38 -9.13 6.19
N VAL A 69 -2.99 -9.54 5.07
CA VAL A 69 -2.50 -9.19 3.73
C VAL A 69 -2.54 -7.68 3.51
N ILE A 70 -3.61 -7.01 3.93
CA ILE A 70 -3.73 -5.55 3.84
C ILE A 70 -2.63 -4.85 4.66
N GLN A 71 -2.40 -5.29 5.91
CA GLN A 71 -1.38 -4.73 6.79
C GLN A 71 0.02 -4.90 6.18
N ASN A 72 0.39 -6.12 5.78
CA ASN A 72 1.68 -6.41 5.18
C ASN A 72 1.91 -5.61 3.89
N THR A 73 0.87 -5.46 3.07
CA THR A 73 0.93 -4.68 1.83
C THR A 73 1.07 -3.18 2.12
N TYR A 74 0.35 -2.66 3.11
CA TYR A 74 0.47 -1.28 3.55
C TYR A 74 1.88 -0.96 4.06
N ASP A 75 2.44 -1.82 4.92
CA ASP A 75 3.78 -1.66 5.47
C ASP A 75 4.85 -1.72 4.38
N PHE A 76 4.72 -2.66 3.44
CA PHE A 76 5.61 -2.76 2.29
C PHE A 76 5.55 -1.50 1.40
N LEU A 77 4.37 -1.00 1.09
CA LEU A 77 4.19 0.17 0.21
C LEU A 77 4.58 1.51 0.87
N LYS A 78 4.73 1.54 2.20
CA LYS A 78 5.09 2.76 2.93
C LYS A 78 6.42 3.35 2.44
N GLN A 79 7.45 2.52 2.23
CA GLN A 79 8.74 2.99 1.75
C GLN A 79 8.68 3.55 0.32
N PHE A 80 7.85 2.94 -0.53
CA PHE A 80 7.56 3.47 -1.86
C PHE A 80 6.93 4.85 -1.79
N LEU A 81 6.01 5.08 -0.85
CA LEU A 81 5.33 6.37 -0.76
C LEU A 81 6.29 7.46 -0.33
N VAL A 82 7.09 7.20 0.71
CA VAL A 82 8.07 8.17 1.22
C VAL A 82 9.05 8.55 0.13
N LEU A 83 9.74 7.57 -0.46
CA LEU A 83 10.81 7.86 -1.41
C LEU A 83 10.30 8.50 -2.70
N THR A 84 9.16 8.05 -3.25
CA THR A 84 8.60 8.68 -4.45
C THR A 84 8.08 10.08 -4.18
N LYS A 85 7.64 10.38 -2.95
CA LYS A 85 7.18 11.71 -2.55
C LYS A 85 8.34 12.70 -2.38
N GLU A 86 9.50 12.23 -1.92
CA GLU A 86 10.72 13.04 -1.83
C GLU A 86 11.34 13.32 -3.21
N THR A 87 11.10 12.44 -4.19
CA THR A 87 11.66 12.58 -5.55
C THR A 87 10.62 12.97 -6.61
N GLU A 88 9.45 13.48 -6.21
CA GLU A 88 8.47 14.02 -7.16
C GLU A 88 8.59 15.54 -7.28
N GLY A 89 8.15 16.09 -8.42
CA GLY A 89 8.17 17.52 -8.68
C GLY A 89 9.40 18.00 -9.43
N ASN A 90 9.44 19.31 -9.70
CA ASN A 90 10.43 19.90 -10.62
C ASN A 90 11.81 20.13 -9.98
N GLU A 91 11.89 20.11 -8.65
CA GLU A 91 13.13 20.31 -7.89
C GLU A 91 13.90 18.99 -7.66
N SER A 92 13.31 17.85 -8.03
CA SER A 92 13.98 16.55 -7.89
C SER A 92 15.12 16.42 -8.89
N THR A 93 16.31 16.11 -8.38
CA THR A 93 17.48 15.83 -9.21
C THR A 93 17.54 14.36 -9.62
N LEU A 94 18.23 14.06 -10.72
CA LEU A 94 18.45 12.68 -11.15
C LEU A 94 19.23 11.86 -10.11
N GLU A 95 20.17 12.49 -9.40
CA GLU A 95 20.94 11.84 -8.33
C GLU A 95 20.04 11.37 -7.19
N GLN A 96 19.10 12.21 -6.73
CA GLN A 96 18.12 11.84 -5.70
C GLN A 96 17.25 10.67 -6.15
N VAL A 97 16.81 10.66 -7.42
CA VAL A 97 16.03 9.56 -7.99
C VAL A 97 16.84 8.26 -8.00
N ILE A 98 18.11 8.30 -8.41
CA ILE A 98 18.97 7.11 -8.43
C ILE A 98 19.14 6.52 -7.02
N VAL A 99 19.38 7.37 -6.02
CA VAL A 99 19.50 6.93 -4.62
C VAL A 99 18.18 6.33 -4.12
N ALA A 100 17.05 6.98 -4.39
CA ALA A 100 15.74 6.47 -4.04
C ALA A 100 15.45 5.11 -4.69
N MET A 101 15.80 4.93 -5.96
CA MET A 101 15.65 3.66 -6.66
C MET A 101 16.50 2.54 -6.03
N ASP A 102 17.73 2.85 -5.64
CA ASP A 102 18.58 1.88 -4.93
C ASP A 102 17.99 1.47 -3.58
N CYS A 103 17.44 2.42 -2.82
CA CYS A 103 16.74 2.11 -1.58
C CYS A 103 15.48 1.27 -1.78
N LEU A 104 14.66 1.57 -2.80
CA LEU A 104 13.48 0.77 -3.12
C LEU A 104 13.84 -0.65 -3.54
N ARG A 105 14.95 -0.83 -4.25
CA ARG A 105 15.46 -2.15 -4.61
C ARG A 105 15.89 -2.94 -3.38
N ILE A 106 16.64 -2.33 -2.46
CA ILE A 106 17.06 -3.00 -1.21
C ILE A 106 15.83 -3.43 -0.41
N HIS A 107 14.85 -2.54 -0.25
CA HIS A 107 13.59 -2.83 0.43
C HIS A 107 12.82 -3.99 -0.23
N TYR A 108 12.78 -4.02 -1.57
CA TYR A 108 12.17 -5.13 -2.32
C TYR A 108 12.90 -6.47 -2.07
N ASP A 109 14.23 -6.48 -2.14
CA ASP A 109 15.05 -7.67 -1.94
C ASP A 109 14.95 -8.22 -0.51
N GLU A 110 14.80 -7.34 0.49
CA GLU A 110 14.61 -7.72 1.88
C GLU A 110 13.20 -8.27 2.14
N ALA A 111 12.18 -7.73 1.46
CA ALA A 111 10.81 -8.22 1.53
C ALA A 111 10.59 -9.53 0.75
N THR A 112 11.43 -9.85 -0.25
CA THR A 112 11.30 -11.03 -1.11
C THR A 112 12.62 -11.81 -1.21
N PRO A 113 12.82 -12.85 -0.37
CA PRO A 113 14.06 -13.63 -0.33
C PRO A 113 14.46 -14.22 -1.68
N GLU A 114 13.48 -14.56 -2.54
CA GLU A 114 13.70 -15.08 -3.88
C GLU A 114 14.28 -14.03 -4.83
N ALA A 115 13.89 -12.76 -4.68
CA ALA A 115 14.46 -11.66 -5.44
C ALA A 115 15.91 -11.41 -5.04
N ARG A 116 16.22 -11.51 -3.75
CA ARG A 116 17.59 -11.40 -3.23
C ARG A 116 18.53 -12.38 -3.92
N VAL A 117 18.11 -13.63 -4.09
CA VAL A 117 18.92 -14.68 -4.77
C VAL A 117 19.09 -14.37 -6.26
N ARG A 118 18.06 -13.85 -6.93
CA ARG A 118 18.11 -13.52 -8.36
C ARG A 118 19.12 -12.42 -8.69
N TRP A 119 19.18 -11.36 -7.87
CA TRP A 119 20.04 -10.21 -8.12
C TRP A 119 21.45 -10.34 -7.54
N GLN A 120 21.65 -11.26 -6.59
CA GLN A 120 22.97 -11.55 -6.02
C GLN A 120 23.98 -12.06 -7.07
N TYR A 121 23.52 -12.65 -8.18
CA TYR A 121 24.36 -13.08 -9.30
C TYR A 121 24.64 -11.97 -10.33
N SER A 122 24.05 -10.78 -10.18
CA SER A 122 24.10 -9.74 -11.21
C SER A 122 25.13 -8.62 -10.94
N LEU A 123 25.47 -8.29 -9.69
CA LEU A 123 26.39 -7.17 -9.37
C LEU A 123 27.18 -7.39 -8.04
N PRO A 124 28.53 -7.54 -8.08
CA PRO A 124 29.32 -7.98 -6.92
C PRO A 124 29.79 -6.90 -5.93
N HIS A 125 29.49 -5.61 -6.11
CA HIS A 125 30.06 -4.53 -5.28
C HIS A 125 29.00 -3.51 -4.82
N ARG A 126 28.31 -3.74 -3.68
CA ARG A 126 27.34 -2.73 -3.19
C ARG A 126 26.94 -2.80 -1.70
N THR A 127 27.88 -3.11 -0.81
CA THR A 127 27.62 -3.25 0.65
C THR A 127 27.36 -1.92 1.40
N SER A 128 27.53 -0.76 0.76
CA SER A 128 27.59 0.54 1.47
C SER A 128 26.28 1.34 1.56
N ILE A 129 25.23 0.97 0.82
CA ILE A 129 24.03 1.82 0.65
C ILE A 129 23.02 1.66 1.78
N LYS A 130 23.12 0.59 2.60
CA LYS A 130 22.17 0.35 3.71
C LYS A 130 22.11 1.49 4.75
N SER A 131 23.16 2.29 4.89
CA SER A 131 23.21 3.42 5.83
C SER A 131 22.42 4.66 5.37
N LEU A 132 22.02 4.71 4.09
CA LEU A 132 21.30 5.84 3.48
C LEU A 132 19.79 5.60 3.39
N CYS A 133 19.34 4.34 3.56
CA CYS A 133 17.94 3.98 3.53
C CYS A 133 17.44 3.91 4.99
N LEU A 134 16.80 4.99 5.44
CA LEU A 134 16.13 5.12 6.74
C LEU A 134 15.05 4.06 6.96
#